data_AF-A0A376VMK4-F1
#
_entry.id   AF-A0A376VMK4-F1
#
_cell.length_a   1.000
_cell.length_b   1.000
_cell.length_c   1.000
_cell.angle_alpha   90.00
_cell.angle_beta   90.00
_cell.angle_gamma   90.00
#
_symmetry.space_group_name_H-M   'P 1'
#
loop_
_entity.id
_entity.type
_entity.pdbx_description
1 polymer ?
#
loop_
_entity_poly.entity_id
_entity_poly.type
_entity_poly.pdbx_seq_one_letter_code
_entity_poly.pdbx_strand_id
1 'polypeptide(L)'
;MALSCSADRNIKAKINKHGIWLEKLEHNPGQYIPASLREENHAQHVQLDLNRPLRDVMQDLARLPVGTRVSLSGPIVVARDIAHAKIKARLDNAEPMPDYLKHHIVYYAGPAKTPENMACGSLGSNHGRSNGRLCRYLPGGWRQSGDVIER
;
A
#
# COMPACT_ATOMS: atom_id res chain seq x y z
N MET A 1 19.58 16.20 -5.64
CA MET A 1 18.61 15.69 -6.63
C MET A 1 17.25 15.56 -5.95
N ALA A 2 16.18 16.09 -6.55
CA ALA A 2 14.80 16.00 -6.05
C ALA A 2 13.88 15.56 -7.20
N LEU A 3 12.75 14.92 -6.88
CA LEU A 3 11.81 14.34 -7.85
C LEU A 3 10.37 14.77 -7.53
N SER A 4 9.56 14.99 -8.57
CA SER A 4 8.10 14.97 -8.44
C SER A 4 7.60 13.55 -8.71
N CYS A 5 6.65 13.06 -7.90
CA CYS A 5 6.12 11.71 -8.02
C CYS A 5 4.87 11.69 -8.92
N SER A 6 4.28 10.50 -9.11
CA SER A 6 3.02 10.36 -9.88
C SER A 6 1.87 11.22 -9.34
N ALA A 7 1.91 11.63 -8.08
CA ALA A 7 0.99 12.60 -7.51
C ALA A 7 1.55 14.03 -7.60
N ASP A 8 1.91 14.45 -8.82
CA ASP A 8 2.41 15.80 -9.10
C ASP A 8 1.27 16.82 -8.93
N ARG A 9 1.40 17.67 -7.91
CA ARG A 9 0.31 18.53 -7.42
C ARG A 9 0.84 19.91 -7.08
N ASN A 10 1.32 20.61 -8.09
CA ASN A 10 1.71 22.02 -8.01
C ASN A 10 0.70 22.89 -8.78
N ILE A 11 0.47 24.12 -8.31
CA ILE A 11 -0.39 25.09 -8.98
C ILE A 11 0.18 26.50 -8.81
N LYS A 12 0.31 27.25 -9.91
CA LYS A 12 0.73 28.65 -9.88
C LYS A 12 -0.46 29.57 -9.62
N ALA A 13 -0.20 30.69 -8.94
CA ALA A 13 -1.19 31.73 -8.68
C ALA A 13 -0.59 33.12 -8.89
N LYS A 14 -1.41 34.09 -9.27
CA LYS A 14 -1.03 35.49 -9.47
C LYS A 14 -2.12 36.40 -8.90
N ILE A 15 -1.71 37.45 -8.19
CA ILE A 15 -2.61 38.50 -7.71
C ILE A 15 -2.17 39.82 -8.35
N ASN A 16 -3.12 40.60 -8.87
CA ASN A 16 -2.87 41.94 -9.37
C ASN A 16 -4.08 42.86 -9.14
N LYS A 17 -3.99 44.12 -9.59
CA LYS A 17 -5.08 45.11 -9.50
C LYS A 17 -6.39 44.67 -10.17
N HIS A 18 -6.37 43.63 -11.00
CA HIS A 18 -7.52 43.10 -11.73
C HIS A 18 -8.11 41.84 -11.08
N GLY A 19 -7.51 41.32 -9.99
CA GLY A 19 -8.04 40.18 -9.23
C GLY A 19 -7.04 39.05 -9.00
N ILE A 20 -7.59 37.86 -8.77
CA ILE A 20 -6.87 36.63 -8.42
C ILE A 20 -6.90 35.68 -9.62
N TRP A 21 -5.74 35.14 -9.98
CA TRP A 21 -5.55 34.22 -11.08
C TRP A 21 -4.94 32.92 -10.56
N LEU A 22 -5.46 31.79 -11.03
CA LEU A 22 -4.95 30.45 -10.76
C LEU A 22 -4.61 29.76 -12.07
N GLU A 23 -3.55 28.95 -12.07
CA GLU A 23 -3.16 28.11 -13.19
C GLU A 23 -4.29 27.14 -13.54
N LYS A 24 -4.62 27.07 -14.83
CA LYS A 24 -5.66 26.19 -15.34
C LYS A 24 -5.09 24.78 -15.49
N LEU A 25 -5.66 23.84 -14.74
CA LEU A 25 -5.35 22.41 -14.84
C LEU A 25 -6.31 21.70 -15.81
N GLU A 26 -5.97 20.47 -16.18
CA GLU A 26 -6.86 19.64 -17.00
C GLU A 26 -8.07 19.17 -16.20
N HIS A 27 -9.26 19.28 -16.79
CA HIS A 27 -10.53 18.84 -16.22
C HIS A 27 -11.07 17.56 -16.85
N ASN A 28 -10.58 17.16 -18.02
CA ASN A 28 -10.93 15.94 -18.73
C ASN A 28 -9.71 15.03 -18.96
N PRO A 29 -9.12 14.44 -17.91
CA PRO A 29 -7.93 13.60 -18.05
C PRO A 29 -8.18 12.31 -18.85
N GLY A 30 -9.44 11.87 -18.99
CA GLY A 30 -9.80 10.64 -19.71
C GLY A 30 -9.41 10.66 -21.19
N GLN A 31 -9.23 11.84 -21.79
CA GLN A 31 -8.77 11.98 -23.18
C GLN A 31 -7.38 11.39 -23.42
N TYR A 32 -6.53 11.32 -22.38
CA TYR A 32 -5.19 10.78 -22.46
C TYR A 32 -5.13 9.25 -22.37
N ILE A 33 -6.26 8.58 -22.07
CA ILE A 33 -6.34 7.13 -22.02
C ILE A 33 -6.66 6.62 -23.44
N PRO A 34 -5.74 5.88 -24.09
CA PRO A 34 -5.98 5.28 -25.41
C PRO A 34 -7.19 4.34 -25.37
N ALA A 35 -7.97 4.29 -26.46
CA ALA A 35 -9.18 3.48 -26.51
C ALA A 35 -8.94 1.99 -26.19
N SER A 36 -7.81 1.44 -26.64
CA SER A 36 -7.41 0.04 -26.38
C SER A 36 -7.12 -0.27 -24.91
N LEU A 37 -6.87 0.73 -24.07
CA LEU A 37 -6.59 0.57 -22.65
C LEU A 37 -7.79 0.94 -21.76
N ARG A 38 -8.92 1.31 -22.36
CA ARG A 38 -10.16 1.62 -21.62
C ARG A 38 -10.92 0.37 -21.22
N GLU A 39 -10.62 -0.77 -21.85
CA GLU A 39 -11.15 -2.07 -21.48
C GLU A 39 -10.24 -2.76 -20.46
N GLU A 40 -10.84 -3.59 -19.59
CA GLU A 40 -10.09 -4.35 -18.59
C GLU A 40 -9.13 -5.30 -19.30
N ASN A 41 -7.83 -5.00 -19.22
CA ASN A 41 -6.80 -5.89 -19.69
C ASN A 41 -6.72 -7.10 -18.76
N HIS A 42 -7.21 -8.27 -19.21
CA HIS A 42 -7.06 -9.58 -18.58
C HIS A 42 -5.61 -10.09 -18.62
N ALA A 43 -4.66 -9.27 -18.18
CA ALA A 43 -3.28 -9.71 -18.02
C ALA A 43 -3.27 -10.96 -17.13
N GLN A 44 -2.52 -11.99 -17.55
CA GLN A 44 -2.41 -13.22 -16.78
C GLN A 44 -1.91 -12.88 -15.37
N HIS A 45 -2.68 -13.33 -14.38
CA HIS A 45 -2.39 -13.14 -12.98
C HIS A 45 -2.76 -14.41 -12.22
N VAL A 46 -2.08 -14.63 -11.10
CA VAL A 46 -2.40 -15.73 -10.18
C VAL A 46 -3.30 -15.17 -9.10
N GLN A 47 -4.51 -15.72 -8.99
CA GLN A 47 -5.43 -15.35 -7.91
C GLN A 47 -5.09 -16.11 -6.64
N LEU A 48 -4.95 -15.39 -5.52
CA LEU A 48 -4.65 -15.94 -4.21
C LEU A 48 -5.76 -15.52 -3.24
N ASP A 49 -6.38 -16.53 -2.61
CA ASP A 49 -7.37 -16.34 -1.56
C ASP A 49 -6.70 -16.30 -0.19
N LEU A 50 -6.89 -15.17 0.51
CA LEU A 50 -6.38 -14.83 1.83
C LEU A 50 -7.35 -15.24 2.96
N ASN A 51 -8.52 -15.79 2.65
CA ASN A 51 -9.39 -16.40 3.66
C ASN A 51 -8.83 -17.75 4.17
N ARG A 52 -7.80 -18.27 3.51
CA ARG A 52 -7.09 -19.51 3.89
C ARG A 52 -5.98 -19.23 4.90
N PRO A 53 -5.50 -20.26 5.64
CA PRO A 53 -4.36 -20.10 6.54
C PRO A 53 -3.15 -19.48 5.82
N LEU A 54 -2.51 -18.49 6.46
CA LEU A 54 -1.37 -17.76 5.87
C LEU A 54 -0.24 -18.69 5.39
N ARG A 55 -0.02 -19.80 6.10
CA ARG A 55 0.97 -20.82 5.75
C ARG A 55 0.76 -21.39 4.34
N ASP A 56 -0.49 -21.62 3.93
CA ASP A 56 -0.80 -22.18 2.62
C ASP A 56 -0.58 -21.13 1.52
N VAL A 57 -1.00 -19.89 1.80
CA VAL A 57 -0.75 -18.73 0.92
C VAL A 57 0.75 -18.52 0.70
N MET A 58 1.56 -18.65 1.75
CA MET A 58 3.02 -18.57 1.65
C MET A 58 3.62 -19.69 0.81
N GLN A 59 3.10 -20.92 0.89
CA GLN A 59 3.56 -22.02 0.04
C GLN A 59 3.22 -21.77 -1.43
N ASP A 60 2.02 -21.26 -1.72
CA ASP A 60 1.62 -20.89 -3.08
C ASP A 60 2.54 -19.79 -3.63
N LEU A 61 2.81 -18.75 -2.83
CA LEU A 61 3.73 -17.67 -3.19
C LEU A 61 5.17 -18.14 -3.36
N ALA A 62 5.64 -19.12 -2.59
CA ALA A 62 7.00 -19.67 -2.69
C ALA A 62 7.24 -20.39 -4.03
N ARG A 63 6.19 -20.90 -4.68
CA ARG A 63 6.28 -21.60 -5.98
C ARG A 63 6.36 -20.65 -7.18
N LEU A 64 5.95 -19.40 -7.03
CA LEU A 64 5.90 -18.43 -8.13
C LEU A 64 7.28 -17.78 -8.38
N PRO A 65 7.69 -17.48 -9.62
CA PRO A 65 8.88 -16.66 -9.84
C PRO A 65 8.66 -15.19 -9.41
N VAL A 66 9.74 -14.47 -9.13
CA VAL A 66 9.66 -13.03 -8.83
C VAL A 66 9.18 -12.29 -10.08
N GLY A 67 8.26 -11.34 -9.91
CA GLY A 67 7.65 -10.59 -11.01
C GLY A 67 6.31 -11.16 -11.48
N THR A 68 5.88 -12.32 -10.98
CA THR A 68 4.52 -12.82 -11.23
C THR A 68 3.47 -11.86 -10.67
N ARG A 69 2.52 -11.46 -11.53
CA ARG A 69 1.37 -10.65 -11.12
C ARG A 69 0.40 -11.51 -10.31
N VAL A 70 0.06 -11.06 -9.10
CA VAL A 70 -0.89 -11.72 -8.23
C VAL A 70 -2.12 -10.85 -8.00
N SER A 71 -3.28 -11.47 -7.84
CA SER A 71 -4.53 -10.84 -7.40
C SER A 71 -4.90 -11.41 -6.04
N LEU A 72 -5.04 -10.55 -5.04
CA LEU A 72 -5.28 -10.95 -3.65
C LEU A 72 -6.75 -10.70 -3.29
N SER A 73 -7.41 -11.68 -2.69
CA SER A 73 -8.79 -11.54 -2.21
C SER A 73 -8.90 -12.03 -0.76
N GLY A 74 -9.54 -11.26 0.11
CA GLY A 74 -9.76 -11.62 1.52
C GLY A 74 -9.24 -10.57 2.51
N PRO A 75 -9.20 -10.90 3.82
CA PRO A 75 -8.89 -9.96 4.88
C PRO A 75 -7.40 -9.57 4.89
N ILE A 76 -7.15 -8.28 5.10
CA ILE A 76 -5.80 -7.72 5.23
C ILE A 76 -5.72 -6.82 6.47
N VAL A 77 -4.57 -6.83 7.14
CA VAL A 77 -4.31 -5.93 8.27
C VAL A 77 -3.60 -4.69 7.74
N VAL A 78 -4.10 -3.50 8.08
CA VAL A 78 -3.47 -2.24 7.68
C VAL A 78 -2.65 -1.67 8.83
N ALA A 79 -1.34 -1.50 8.63
CA ALA A 79 -0.44 -0.96 9.66
C ALA A 79 0.69 -0.12 9.07
N ARG A 80 1.08 0.96 9.78
CA ARG A 80 2.17 1.89 9.41
C ARG A 80 3.08 2.23 10.59
N ASP A 81 3.93 3.25 10.42
CA ASP A 81 4.99 3.70 11.33
C ASP A 81 4.62 3.61 12.82
N ILE A 82 3.53 4.26 13.24
CA ILE A 82 3.13 4.31 14.66
C ILE A 82 2.66 2.94 15.16
N ALA A 83 1.96 2.17 14.32
CA ALA A 83 1.51 0.83 14.68
C ALA A 83 2.72 -0.10 14.90
N HIS A 84 3.68 -0.10 13.97
CA HIS A 84 4.90 -0.90 14.08
C HIS A 84 5.77 -0.47 15.27
N ALA A 85 5.86 0.83 15.57
CA ALA A 85 6.57 1.32 16.75
C ALA A 85 5.95 0.81 18.06
N LYS A 86 4.61 0.81 18.15
CA LYS A 86 3.90 0.25 19.32
C LYS A 86 4.08 -1.27 19.43
N ILE A 87 4.00 -1.99 18.31
CA ILE A 87 4.23 -3.45 18.28
C ILE A 87 5.66 -3.75 18.74
N LYS A 88 6.65 -3.01 18.24
CA LYS A 88 8.04 -3.19 18.69
C LYS A 88 8.20 -2.96 20.19
N ALA A 89 7.63 -1.88 20.74
CA ALA A 89 7.70 -1.60 22.17
C ALA A 89 7.09 -2.73 23.02
N ARG A 90 5.99 -3.34 22.56
CA ARG A 90 5.41 -4.52 23.21
C ARG A 90 6.35 -5.72 23.19
N LEU A 91 6.97 -5.99 22.04
CA LEU A 91 7.94 -7.09 21.92
C LEU A 91 9.20 -6.85 22.76
N ASP A 92 9.69 -5.61 22.83
CA ASP A 92 10.81 -5.22 23.70
C ASP A 92 10.46 -5.44 25.19
N ASN A 93 9.18 -5.34 25.56
CA ASN A 93 8.66 -5.65 26.90
C ASN A 93 8.33 -7.15 27.11
N ALA A 94 8.75 -8.03 26.21
CA ALA A 94 8.45 -9.47 26.22
C ALA A 94 6.95 -9.82 26.17
N GLU A 95 6.10 -8.90 25.67
CA GLU A 95 4.71 -9.22 25.37
C GLU A 95 4.61 -10.10 24.10
N PRO A 96 3.61 -10.99 24.01
CA PRO A 96 3.42 -11.83 22.84
C PRO A 96 3.05 -11.00 21.61
N MET A 97 3.46 -11.48 20.44
CA MET A 97 3.04 -10.90 19.16
C MET A 97 1.51 -10.95 19.03
N PRO A 98 0.85 -9.85 18.59
CA PRO A 98 -0.59 -9.86 18.37
C PRO A 98 -1.03 -10.88 17.31
N ASP A 99 -2.10 -11.61 17.57
CA ASP A 99 -2.55 -12.72 16.70
C ASP A 99 -2.94 -12.27 15.29
N TYR A 100 -3.44 -11.05 15.13
CA TYR A 100 -3.79 -10.50 13.82
C TYR A 100 -2.56 -10.34 12.90
N LEU A 101 -1.35 -10.20 13.45
CA LEU A 101 -0.11 -10.15 12.66
C LEU A 101 0.40 -11.54 12.27
N LYS A 102 0.00 -12.58 13.01
CA LYS A 102 0.41 -13.98 12.74
C LYS A 102 -0.45 -14.64 11.67
N HIS A 103 -1.70 -14.17 11.52
CA HIS A 103 -2.69 -14.85 10.69
C HIS A 103 -3.06 -14.09 9.41
N HIS A 104 -2.67 -12.83 9.29
CA HIS A 104 -3.04 -11.99 8.14
C HIS A 104 -1.83 -11.25 7.57
N ILE A 105 -1.89 -11.01 6.26
CA ILE A 105 -0.90 -10.16 5.61
C ILE A 105 -1.03 -8.71 6.08
N VAL A 106 0.10 -8.02 6.16
CA VAL A 106 0.17 -6.61 6.54
C VAL A 106 0.29 -5.74 5.30
N TYR A 107 -0.72 -4.91 5.06
CA TYR A 107 -0.70 -3.88 4.04
C TYR A 107 -0.24 -2.55 4.63
N TYR A 108 0.91 -2.06 4.15
CA TYR A 108 1.48 -0.79 4.60
C TYR A 108 0.72 0.41 4.01
N ALA A 109 -0.44 0.72 4.59
CA ALA A 109 -1.34 1.75 4.12
C ALA A 109 -1.93 2.60 5.25
N GLY A 110 -2.51 3.73 4.86
CA GLY A 110 -2.96 4.79 5.74
C GLY A 110 -4.08 5.49 4.98
N PRO A 111 -5.33 5.07 5.20
CA PRO A 111 -6.47 5.55 4.44
C PRO A 111 -6.63 7.07 4.56
N ALA A 112 -7.02 7.70 3.46
CA ALA A 112 -7.60 9.05 3.52
C ALA A 112 -8.99 9.00 4.17
N LYS A 113 -9.54 10.17 4.49
CA LYS A 113 -10.91 10.28 5.03
C LYS A 113 -11.90 9.59 4.09
N THR A 114 -12.77 8.77 4.66
CA THR A 114 -13.84 8.09 3.92
C THR A 114 -14.91 9.11 3.50
N PRO A 115 -15.20 9.25 2.20
CA PRO A 115 -16.32 10.04 1.73
C PRO A 115 -17.66 9.46 2.21
N GLU A 116 -18.69 10.28 2.33
CA GLU A 116 -20.04 9.82 2.68
C GLU A 116 -20.54 8.78 1.65
N ASN A 117 -21.19 7.73 2.14
CA ASN A 117 -21.74 6.62 1.35
C ASN A 117 -20.70 5.82 0.52
N MET A 118 -19.41 5.93 0.83
CA MET A 118 -18.35 5.13 0.20
C MET A 118 -17.74 4.15 1.19
N ALA A 119 -17.32 2.98 0.71
CA ALA A 119 -16.74 1.93 1.55
C ALA A 119 -15.36 2.32 2.13
N CYS A 120 -14.55 3.07 1.39
CA CYS A 120 -13.22 3.48 1.80
C CYS A 120 -12.80 4.78 1.09
N GLY A 121 -12.04 5.63 1.77
CA GLY A 121 -11.31 6.72 1.12
C GLY A 121 -10.15 6.21 0.26
N SER A 122 -9.39 7.12 -0.34
CA SER A 122 -8.20 6.73 -1.10
C SER A 122 -7.23 5.92 -0.23
N LEU A 123 -6.89 4.71 -0.68
CA LEU A 123 -6.10 3.71 0.05
C LEU A 123 -4.93 3.21 -0.81
N GLY A 124 -4.12 4.13 -1.30
CA GLY A 124 -2.88 3.80 -2.00
C GLY A 124 -1.84 3.16 -1.09
N SER A 125 -0.98 2.32 -1.66
CA SER A 125 0.18 1.81 -0.94
C SER A 125 1.17 2.96 -0.75
N ASN A 126 1.81 3.06 0.42
CA ASN A 126 2.83 4.09 0.62
C ASN A 126 4.22 3.53 0.33
N HIS A 127 4.80 3.83 -0.84
CA HIS A 127 6.18 3.48 -1.15
C HIS A 127 7.06 4.66 -1.57
N GLY A 128 8.28 4.68 -1.01
CA GLY A 128 9.36 5.61 -1.32
C GLY A 128 10.48 5.59 -0.26
N ARG A 129 10.15 5.36 1.01
CA ARG A 129 11.12 5.14 2.11
C ARG A 129 10.65 4.09 3.13
N SER A 130 9.43 3.56 2.98
CA SER A 130 8.70 2.82 4.00
C SER A 130 9.12 1.36 4.12
N ASN A 131 9.48 0.67 3.03
CA ASN A 131 10.14 -0.66 3.15
C ASN A 131 11.50 -0.53 3.85
N GLY A 132 12.27 0.52 3.56
CA GLY A 132 13.52 0.82 4.26
C GLY A 132 13.33 1.29 5.72
N ARG A 133 12.20 1.91 6.07
CA ARG A 133 11.84 2.26 7.45
C ARG A 133 11.25 1.08 8.22
N LEU A 134 10.48 0.22 7.57
CA LEU A 134 10.03 -1.08 8.07
C LEU A 134 11.25 -1.95 8.39
N CYS A 135 12.28 -1.94 7.53
CA CYS A 135 13.56 -2.61 7.76
C CYS A 135 14.17 -2.25 9.14
N ARG A 136 13.94 -1.04 9.68
CA ARG A 136 14.36 -0.65 11.05
C ARG A 136 13.52 -1.29 12.15
N TYR A 137 12.26 -1.61 11.87
CA TYR A 137 11.36 -2.35 12.74
C TYR A 137 11.38 -3.86 12.49
N LEU A 138 12.22 -4.33 11.55
CA LEU A 138 12.52 -5.75 11.33
C LEU A 138 13.85 -6.14 11.99
N PRO A 139 14.00 -6.11 13.34
CA PRO A 139 15.12 -6.81 13.96
C PRO A 139 14.87 -8.33 13.90
N GLY A 140 15.91 -9.13 14.12
CA GLY A 140 15.94 -10.59 14.03
C GLY A 140 14.86 -11.39 14.82
N GLY A 141 13.95 -10.73 15.54
CA GLY A 141 12.75 -11.32 16.14
C GLY A 141 11.67 -11.70 15.12
N TRP A 142 11.58 -11.02 13.96
CA TRP A 142 10.63 -11.42 12.90
C TRP A 142 11.02 -12.75 12.22
N ARG A 143 12.26 -13.21 12.39
CA ARG A 143 12.73 -14.54 11.99
C ARG A 143 12.12 -15.67 12.83
N GLN A 144 11.61 -15.37 14.03
CA GLN A 144 11.03 -16.40 14.91
C GLN A 144 9.57 -16.71 14.59
N SER A 145 8.86 -15.85 13.83
CA SER A 145 7.42 -16.02 13.61
C SER A 145 7.02 -16.38 12.17
N GLY A 146 7.91 -16.25 11.18
CA GLY A 146 7.62 -16.66 9.80
C GLY A 146 6.59 -15.78 9.08
N ASP A 147 6.28 -14.60 9.62
CA ASP A 147 5.08 -13.81 9.24
C ASP A 147 5.32 -12.70 8.22
N VAL A 148 6.51 -12.66 7.60
CA VAL A 148 6.83 -11.66 6.57
C VAL A 148 7.01 -12.38 5.23
N ILE A 149 6.18 -12.01 4.24
CA ILE A 149 6.41 -12.36 2.84
C ILE A 149 7.54 -11.44 2.34
N GLU A 150 8.76 -11.74 2.77
CA GLU A 150 9.99 -11.21 2.19
C GLU A 150 10.70 -12.38 1.49
N ARG A 151 11.10 -12.16 0.24
CA ARG A 151 12.05 -13.03 -0.46
C ARG A 151 13.43 -12.44 -0.37
#